data_AF-A0A924YNT2-F1
#
_entry.id   AF-A0A924YNT2-F1
#
_cell.length_a   1.000
_cell.length_b   1.000
_cell.length_c   1.000
_cell.angle_alpha   90.00
_cell.angle_beta   90.00
_cell.angle_gamma   90.00
#
_symmetry.space_group_name_H-M   'P 1'
#
loop_
_entity.id
_entity.type
_entity.pdbx_description
1 polymer ?
#
loop_
_entity_poly.entity_id
_entity_poly.type
_entity_poly.pdbx_seq_one_letter_code
_entity_poly.pdbx_strand_id
1 'polypeptide(L)'
;MRFPKTLSGLATLLLAGALAASSVVAQEPVPVSIAVYPPNAQINTIRDRQSIVVQATYADGITRDVTKAATFAFANPAFVKFENHTMFPVTDGKTELKVDFGGKSVVVPVEVAQATADRPISFKLDVMPVFMKAGCNTGSCHGAARGKDGFRLSLFGFDPDGDHYRLTREMSGRRINLALPAESLLVEKNVGIVPHTGGKRYEPNSELNQTTIRWLEAGAPNDVGEVPKVLAVEIYPPSAVLDGEGSTQQITVRAKYSDGTDRDV
;
A
#
# COMPACT_ATOMS: atom_id res chain seq x y z
N MET A 1 -64.79 -25.55 -69.05
CA MET A 1 -63.41 -25.01 -69.15
C MET A 1 -63.37 -23.69 -68.39
N ARG A 2 -62.65 -23.65 -67.25
CA ARG A 2 -62.56 -22.50 -66.34
C ARG A 2 -61.39 -21.60 -66.77
N PHE A 3 -61.65 -20.31 -66.97
CA PHE A 3 -60.62 -19.26 -67.12
C PHE A 3 -60.07 -18.84 -65.74
N PRO A 4 -58.76 -18.55 -65.60
CA PRO A 4 -58.21 -18.00 -64.37
C PRO A 4 -58.32 -16.48 -64.32
N LYS A 5 -58.58 -15.92 -63.13
CA LYS A 5 -58.48 -14.49 -62.82
C LYS A 5 -57.11 -14.21 -62.20
N THR A 6 -56.40 -13.21 -62.74
CA THR A 6 -55.14 -12.67 -62.19
C THR A 6 -55.44 -11.58 -61.16
N LEU A 7 -54.75 -11.63 -60.00
CA LEU A 7 -54.68 -10.54 -59.02
C LEU A 7 -53.46 -9.67 -59.33
N SER A 8 -53.63 -8.35 -59.33
CA SER A 8 -52.55 -7.36 -59.38
C SER A 8 -52.35 -6.78 -57.98
N GLY A 9 -51.13 -6.86 -57.43
CA GLY A 9 -50.74 -6.28 -56.15
C GLY A 9 -49.80 -5.10 -56.35
N LEU A 10 -50.16 -3.93 -55.80
CA LEU A 10 -49.29 -2.75 -55.71
C LEU A 10 -48.24 -2.95 -54.61
N ALA A 11 -46.97 -2.68 -54.92
CA ALA A 11 -45.89 -2.59 -53.95
C ALA A 11 -45.59 -1.11 -53.63
N THR A 12 -45.70 -0.73 -52.35
CA THR A 12 -45.32 0.60 -51.84
C THR A 12 -43.85 0.58 -51.42
N LEU A 13 -43.03 1.43 -52.01
CA LEU A 13 -41.60 1.56 -51.73
C LEU A 13 -41.39 2.51 -50.54
N LEU A 14 -40.89 1.99 -49.41
CA LEU A 14 -40.47 2.78 -48.24
C LEU A 14 -38.98 3.10 -48.36
N LEU A 15 -38.63 4.38 -48.50
CA LEU A 15 -37.26 4.87 -48.54
C LEU A 15 -36.78 5.18 -47.12
N ALA A 16 -35.93 4.32 -46.55
CA ALA A 16 -35.31 4.54 -45.24
C ALA A 16 -34.02 5.37 -45.40
N GLY A 17 -34.03 6.62 -44.96
CA GLY A 17 -32.84 7.47 -44.85
C GLY A 17 -32.05 7.13 -43.59
N ALA A 18 -30.81 6.65 -43.74
CA ALA A 18 -29.91 6.41 -42.63
C ALA A 18 -29.24 7.74 -42.18
N LEU A 19 -29.58 8.23 -40.99
CA LEU A 19 -28.79 9.27 -40.31
C LEU A 19 -27.55 8.62 -39.71
N ALA A 20 -26.37 8.94 -40.25
CA ALA A 20 -25.09 8.61 -39.63
C ALA A 20 -24.84 9.55 -38.43
N ALA A 21 -25.04 9.06 -37.21
CA ALA A 21 -24.62 9.75 -36.00
C ALA A 21 -23.09 9.72 -35.92
N SER A 22 -22.44 10.87 -36.12
CA SER A 22 -21.01 11.02 -35.88
C SER A 22 -20.79 11.14 -34.38
N SER A 23 -20.24 10.10 -33.76
CA SER A 23 -19.79 10.12 -32.38
C SER A 23 -18.56 11.01 -32.25
N VAL A 24 -18.73 12.19 -31.67
CA VAL A 24 -17.61 13.04 -31.24
C VAL A 24 -16.96 12.35 -30.04
N VAL A 25 -15.79 11.72 -30.27
CA VAL A 25 -14.95 11.25 -29.17
C VAL A 25 -14.41 12.50 -28.48
N ALA A 26 -14.89 12.78 -27.27
CA ALA A 26 -14.32 13.84 -26.44
C ALA A 26 -12.85 13.52 -26.21
N GLN A 27 -11.95 14.38 -26.70
CA GLN A 27 -10.53 14.23 -26.48
C GLN A 27 -10.25 14.37 -24.99
N GLU A 28 -9.64 13.35 -24.38
CA GLU A 28 -9.28 13.43 -22.98
C GLU A 28 -8.41 14.67 -22.73
N PRO A 29 -8.66 15.43 -21.65
CA PRO A 29 -7.88 16.61 -21.36
C PRO A 29 -6.41 16.22 -21.29
N VAL A 30 -5.56 17.02 -21.95
CA VAL A 30 -4.11 16.79 -21.96
C VAL A 30 -3.51 17.49 -20.73
N PRO A 31 -2.69 16.80 -19.92
CA PRO A 31 -2.06 17.41 -18.77
C PRO A 31 -1.02 18.46 -19.21
N VAL A 32 -0.90 19.55 -18.46
CA VAL A 32 0.17 20.54 -18.68
C VAL A 32 1.51 20.02 -18.15
N SER A 33 1.49 19.26 -17.06
CA SER A 33 2.66 18.61 -16.47
C SER A 33 2.27 17.33 -15.72
N ILE A 34 3.26 16.48 -15.45
CA ILE A 34 3.14 15.35 -14.52
C ILE A 34 4.28 15.39 -13.50
N ALA A 35 4.03 14.88 -12.31
CA ALA A 35 5.02 14.66 -11.26
C ALA A 35 4.92 13.21 -10.76
N VAL A 36 6.07 12.63 -10.41
CA VAL A 36 6.15 11.28 -9.84
C VAL A 36 6.72 11.39 -8.45
N TYR A 37 6.08 10.71 -7.50
CA TYR A 37 6.48 10.72 -6.11
C TYR A 37 6.65 9.30 -5.56
N PRO A 38 7.63 9.08 -4.66
CA PRO A 38 8.71 10.01 -4.34
C PRO A 38 9.60 10.32 -5.56
N PRO A 39 10.35 11.44 -5.56
CA PRO A 39 11.17 11.86 -6.72
C PRO A 39 12.40 10.97 -6.95
N ASN A 40 12.69 10.05 -6.04
CA ASN A 40 13.71 9.01 -6.13
C ASN A 40 13.25 7.82 -5.29
N ALA A 41 13.79 6.64 -5.57
CA ALA A 41 13.57 5.44 -4.78
C ALA A 41 14.91 4.85 -4.32
N GLN A 42 15.09 4.74 -3.01
CA GLN A 42 16.17 3.95 -2.40
C GLN A 42 15.54 2.73 -1.76
N ILE A 43 15.93 1.54 -2.21
CA ILE A 43 15.33 0.28 -1.76
C ILE A 43 16.44 -0.56 -1.14
N ASN A 44 16.38 -0.75 0.18
CA ASN A 44 17.43 -1.38 0.96
C ASN A 44 16.93 -2.67 1.61
N THR A 45 17.67 -3.79 1.49
CA THR A 45 17.30 -5.09 2.11
C THR A 45 16.11 -5.78 1.44
N ILE A 46 16.00 -7.11 1.60
CA ILE A 46 15.03 -7.95 0.90
C ILE A 46 13.55 -7.63 1.20
N ARG A 47 13.26 -6.91 2.28
CA ARG A 47 11.88 -6.63 2.75
C ARG A 47 11.42 -5.20 2.51
N ASP A 48 12.26 -4.38 1.91
CA ASP A 48 11.91 -3.01 1.62
C ASP A 48 11.09 -2.90 0.33
N ARG A 49 10.40 -1.78 0.19
CA ARG A 49 9.55 -1.48 -0.94
C ARG A 49 9.40 0.02 -1.11
N GLN A 50 9.08 0.43 -2.33
CA GLN A 50 8.71 1.81 -2.61
C GLN A 50 7.51 1.85 -3.55
N SER A 51 6.37 2.30 -3.02
CA SER A 51 5.20 2.66 -3.82
C SER A 51 5.44 3.98 -4.55
N ILE A 52 4.83 4.14 -5.72
CA ILE A 52 4.88 5.40 -6.46
C ILE A 52 3.48 5.95 -6.72
N VAL A 53 3.41 7.28 -6.80
CA VAL A 53 2.22 8.03 -7.20
C VAL A 53 2.59 8.91 -8.38
N VAL A 54 1.75 8.91 -9.42
CA VAL A 54 1.85 9.82 -10.55
C VAL A 54 0.71 10.81 -10.49
N GLN A 55 1.03 12.09 -10.36
CA GLN A 55 0.06 13.18 -10.33
C GLN A 55 0.16 13.99 -11.63
N ALA A 56 -0.95 14.15 -12.33
CA ALA A 56 -1.06 15.06 -13.47
C ALA A 56 -1.68 16.38 -13.03
N THR A 57 -1.17 17.49 -13.57
CA THR A 57 -1.77 18.83 -13.41
C THR A 57 -2.33 19.28 -14.76
N TYR A 58 -3.53 19.85 -14.74
CA TYR A 58 -4.25 20.34 -15.93
C TYR A 58 -4.26 21.87 -16.00
N ALA A 59 -4.71 22.42 -17.14
CA ALA A 59 -4.68 23.86 -17.41
C ALA A 59 -5.60 24.68 -16.49
N ASP A 60 -6.63 24.04 -15.92
CA ASP A 60 -7.52 24.59 -14.90
C ASP A 60 -6.92 24.57 -13.48
N GLY A 61 -5.72 24.02 -13.31
CA GLY A 61 -5.05 23.85 -12.03
C GLY A 61 -5.48 22.62 -11.24
N ILE A 62 -6.46 21.85 -11.73
CA ILE A 62 -6.90 20.61 -11.10
C ILE A 62 -5.79 19.56 -11.24
N THR A 63 -5.64 18.75 -10.20
CA THR A 63 -4.74 17.59 -10.20
C THR A 63 -5.51 16.29 -10.28
N ARG A 64 -4.94 15.27 -10.93
CA ARG A 64 -5.50 13.91 -10.92
C ARG A 64 -4.42 12.90 -10.63
N ASP A 65 -4.77 11.88 -9.86
CA ASP A 65 -3.99 10.65 -9.77
C ASP A 65 -4.12 9.88 -11.08
N VAL A 66 -2.99 9.75 -11.77
CA VAL A 66 -2.88 9.03 -13.04
C VAL A 66 -1.95 7.83 -12.92
N THR A 67 -1.65 7.38 -11.69
CA THR A 67 -0.72 6.28 -11.42
C THR A 67 -1.08 5.04 -12.21
N LYS A 68 -2.37 4.67 -12.25
CA LYS A 68 -2.86 3.50 -12.99
C LYS A 68 -2.90 3.68 -14.52
N ALA A 69 -2.94 4.92 -14.99
CA ALA A 69 -3.05 5.25 -16.42
C ALA A 69 -1.69 5.59 -17.05
N ALA A 70 -0.67 5.86 -16.23
CA ALA A 70 0.69 6.10 -16.68
C ALA A 70 1.36 4.83 -17.20
N THR A 71 2.32 5.01 -18.10
CA THR A 71 3.19 3.94 -18.59
C THR A 71 4.53 3.99 -17.88
N PHE A 72 5.06 2.82 -17.53
CA PHE A 72 6.27 2.67 -16.74
C PHE A 72 7.30 1.83 -17.50
N ALA A 73 8.53 2.32 -17.61
CA ALA A 73 9.63 1.59 -18.26
C ALA A 73 10.93 1.77 -17.46
N PHE A 74 11.54 0.66 -17.05
CA PHE A 74 12.86 0.68 -16.44
C PHE A 74 13.96 0.64 -17.49
N ALA A 75 15.00 1.46 -17.33
CA ALA A 75 16.20 1.42 -18.17
C ALA A 75 16.89 0.04 -18.06
N ASN A 76 16.95 -0.50 -16.85
CA ASN A 76 17.32 -1.89 -16.60
C ASN A 76 16.36 -2.50 -15.55
N PRO A 77 15.49 -3.46 -15.93
CA PRO A 77 14.53 -4.07 -15.03
C PRO A 77 15.13 -5.16 -14.13
N ALA A 78 16.40 -5.54 -14.30
CA ALA A 78 16.99 -6.66 -13.57
C ALA A 78 17.09 -6.44 -12.05
N PHE A 79 17.15 -5.18 -11.60
CA PHE A 79 17.36 -4.81 -10.19
C PHE A 79 16.08 -4.79 -9.35
N VAL A 80 14.93 -4.62 -10.00
CA VAL A 80 13.66 -4.30 -9.33
C VAL A 80 12.52 -5.14 -9.90
N LYS A 81 11.75 -5.76 -9.02
CA LYS A 81 10.44 -6.31 -9.34
C LYS A 81 9.41 -5.21 -9.17
N PHE A 82 8.56 -5.00 -10.17
CA PHE A 82 7.55 -3.94 -10.15
C PHE A 82 6.15 -4.52 -10.28
N GLU A 83 5.36 -4.42 -9.21
CA GLU A 83 4.00 -4.96 -9.13
C GLU A 83 3.09 -3.96 -8.43
N ASN A 84 1.90 -3.73 -8.98
CA ASN A 84 0.90 -2.81 -8.40
C ASN A 84 1.47 -1.41 -8.07
N HIS A 85 2.32 -0.86 -8.95
CA HIS A 85 2.99 0.43 -8.75
C HIS A 85 3.89 0.48 -7.50
N THR A 86 4.38 -0.68 -7.08
CA THR A 86 5.33 -0.82 -5.97
C THR A 86 6.58 -1.54 -6.47
N MET A 87 7.73 -0.97 -6.14
CA MET A 87 9.05 -1.52 -6.44
C MET A 87 9.52 -2.39 -5.27
N PHE A 88 10.05 -3.57 -5.59
CA PHE A 88 10.65 -4.51 -4.65
C PHE A 88 12.07 -4.88 -5.11
N PRO A 89 13.01 -5.11 -4.18
CA PRO A 89 14.40 -5.38 -4.49
C PRO A 89 14.57 -6.78 -5.10
N VAL A 90 15.46 -6.91 -6.09
CA VAL A 90 15.86 -8.20 -6.69
C VAL A 90 17.37 -8.40 -6.58
N THR A 91 18.16 -7.43 -7.04
CA THR A 91 19.62 -7.45 -6.95
C THR A 91 20.15 -6.02 -6.89
N ASP A 92 21.33 -5.86 -6.29
CA ASP A 92 21.97 -4.56 -6.10
C ASP A 92 22.29 -3.88 -7.43
N GLY A 93 22.07 -2.57 -7.50
CA GLY A 93 22.38 -1.76 -8.67
C GLY A 93 21.58 -0.47 -8.75
N LYS A 94 21.82 0.28 -9.82
CA LYS A 94 21.13 1.55 -10.10
C LYS A 94 20.42 1.43 -11.45
N THR A 95 19.22 1.99 -11.52
CA THR A 95 18.39 2.06 -12.72
C THR A 95 17.57 3.32 -12.70
N GLU A 96 16.87 3.58 -13.81
CA GLU A 96 15.98 4.72 -13.95
C GLU A 96 14.60 4.21 -14.34
N LEU A 97 13.56 4.71 -13.69
CA LEU A 97 12.18 4.49 -14.04
C LEU A 97 11.68 5.68 -14.86
N LYS A 98 11.44 5.46 -16.14
CA LYS A 98 10.75 6.42 -17.00
C LYS A 98 9.24 6.24 -16.83
N VAL A 99 8.56 7.35 -16.56
CA VAL A 99 7.11 7.43 -16.41
C VAL A 99 6.56 8.36 -17.49
N ASP A 100 5.62 7.86 -18.29
CA ASP A 100 5.00 8.58 -19.40
C ASP A 100 3.48 8.68 -19.19
N PHE A 101 2.91 9.88 -19.32
CA PHE A 101 1.46 10.09 -19.32
C PHE A 101 1.08 11.37 -20.08
N GLY A 102 0.10 11.30 -20.98
CA GLY A 102 -0.43 12.47 -21.69
C GLY A 102 0.62 13.26 -22.49
N GLY A 103 1.61 12.59 -23.06
CA GLY A 103 2.71 13.22 -23.81
C GLY A 103 3.78 13.90 -22.93
N LYS A 104 3.72 13.71 -21.61
CA LYS A 104 4.73 14.16 -20.64
C LYS A 104 5.54 12.96 -20.14
N SER A 105 6.80 13.21 -19.80
CA SER A 105 7.72 12.20 -19.30
C SER A 105 8.46 12.71 -18.07
N VAL A 106 8.63 11.86 -17.06
CA VAL A 106 9.47 12.09 -15.88
C VAL A 106 10.35 10.86 -15.67
N VAL A 107 11.60 11.08 -15.26
CA VAL A 107 12.54 10.01 -14.91
C VAL A 107 12.80 10.03 -13.41
N VAL A 108 12.63 8.87 -12.77
CA VAL A 108 12.87 8.67 -11.35
C VAL A 108 14.10 7.78 -11.17
N PRO A 109 15.17 8.26 -10.51
CA PRO A 109 16.32 7.42 -10.20
C PRO A 109 15.95 6.38 -9.13
N VAL A 110 16.40 5.15 -9.35
CA VAL A 110 16.15 4.01 -8.47
C VAL A 110 17.47 3.34 -8.11
N GLU A 111 17.73 3.19 -6.83
CA GLU A 111 18.90 2.49 -6.29
C GLU A 111 18.45 1.35 -5.40
N VAL A 112 18.99 0.16 -5.66
CA VAL A 112 18.78 -1.04 -4.87
C VAL A 112 20.10 -1.41 -4.22
N ALA A 113 20.09 -1.58 -2.90
CA ALA A 113 21.26 -1.97 -2.14
C ALA A 113 20.93 -3.08 -1.14
N GLN A 114 21.88 -3.99 -0.92
CA GLN A 114 21.74 -5.09 0.03
C GLN A 114 20.50 -5.96 -0.22
N ALA A 115 20.10 -6.17 -1.48
CA ALA A 115 18.83 -6.81 -1.88
C ALA A 115 18.61 -8.20 -1.28
N THR A 116 19.68 -8.90 -0.92
CA THR A 116 19.64 -10.24 -0.32
C THR A 116 19.78 -10.23 1.21
N ALA A 117 20.11 -9.09 1.82
CA ALA A 117 20.20 -8.97 3.26
C ALA A 117 18.79 -8.93 3.86
N ASP A 118 18.54 -9.74 4.88
CA ASP A 118 17.33 -9.62 5.70
C ASP A 118 17.70 -9.00 7.04
N ARG A 119 17.29 -7.75 7.27
CA ARG A 119 17.59 -7.08 8.54
C ARG A 119 16.87 -7.79 9.70
N PRO A 120 17.49 -7.85 10.90
CA PRO A 120 16.81 -8.37 12.08
C PRO A 120 15.48 -7.67 12.31
N ILE A 121 14.47 -8.45 12.74
CA ILE A 121 13.17 -7.89 13.10
C ILE A 121 13.28 -7.05 14.38
N SER A 122 12.72 -5.86 14.34
CA SER A 122 12.75 -4.91 15.44
C SER A 122 11.40 -4.86 16.15
N PHE A 123 11.39 -4.89 17.48
CA PHE A 123 10.15 -4.72 18.23
C PHE A 123 9.60 -3.30 18.02
N LYS A 124 10.45 -2.29 18.17
CA LYS A 124 10.06 -0.87 18.04
C LYS A 124 9.73 -0.45 16.61
N LEU A 125 10.49 -0.90 15.60
CA LEU A 125 10.28 -0.47 14.21
C LEU A 125 9.27 -1.30 13.42
N ASP A 126 9.04 -2.56 13.80
CA ASP A 126 8.22 -3.48 12.99
C ASP A 126 6.99 -3.99 13.74
N VAL A 127 7.16 -4.45 14.98
CA VAL A 127 6.07 -5.10 15.72
C VAL A 127 5.13 -4.07 16.35
N MET A 128 5.66 -3.02 16.97
CA MET A 128 4.83 -1.98 17.59
C MET A 128 3.90 -1.27 16.59
N PRO A 129 4.35 -0.91 15.37
CA PRO A 129 3.47 -0.35 14.34
C PRO A 129 2.31 -1.29 13.95
N VAL A 130 2.48 -2.61 14.02
CA VAL A 130 1.37 -3.56 13.79
C VAL A 130 0.23 -3.29 14.78
N PHE A 131 0.53 -3.10 16.06
CA PHE A 131 -0.50 -2.82 17.07
C PHE A 131 -1.19 -1.48 16.85
N MET A 132 -0.45 -0.46 16.37
CA MET A 132 -1.02 0.84 16.02
C MET A 132 -1.94 0.74 14.81
N LYS A 133 -1.47 0.15 13.71
CA LYS A 133 -2.24 -0.03 12.47
C LYS A 133 -3.50 -0.86 12.70
N ALA A 134 -3.38 -1.91 13.53
CA ALA A 134 -4.50 -2.76 13.91
C ALA A 134 -5.43 -2.14 14.96
N GLY A 135 -5.10 -0.97 15.53
CA GLY A 135 -5.90 -0.28 16.54
C GLY A 135 -5.86 -0.91 17.95
N CYS A 136 -4.95 -1.83 18.21
CA CYS A 136 -4.86 -2.59 19.47
C CYS A 136 -4.45 -1.71 20.65
N ASN A 137 -3.48 -0.81 20.46
CA ASN A 137 -2.92 0.06 21.50
C ASN A 137 -3.58 1.45 21.55
N THR A 138 -4.83 1.55 21.08
CA THR A 138 -5.63 2.77 21.14
C THR A 138 -6.38 2.87 22.48
N GLY A 139 -6.80 4.09 22.85
CA GLY A 139 -7.51 4.35 24.11
C GLY A 139 -8.87 3.65 24.25
N SER A 140 -9.46 3.16 23.15
CA SER A 140 -10.70 2.37 23.17
C SER A 140 -10.48 0.89 23.51
N CYS A 141 -9.24 0.41 23.43
CA CYS A 141 -8.87 -1.01 23.60
C CYS A 141 -7.74 -1.19 24.62
N HIS A 142 -6.67 -1.92 24.28
CA HIS A 142 -5.58 -2.23 25.21
C HIS A 142 -4.72 -1.01 25.56
N GLY A 143 -4.78 0.07 24.78
CA GLY A 143 -4.17 1.37 25.10
C GLY A 143 -4.92 2.20 26.14
N ALA A 144 -6.09 1.74 26.60
CA ALA A 144 -6.81 2.37 27.70
C ALA A 144 -5.98 2.30 29.01
N ALA A 145 -6.14 3.26 29.91
CA ALA A 145 -5.40 3.30 31.18
C ALA A 145 -5.53 2.01 32.02
N ARG A 146 -6.68 1.33 31.95
CA ARG A 146 -6.93 0.04 32.62
C ARG A 146 -6.72 -1.18 31.71
N GLY A 147 -6.42 -0.98 30.43
CA GLY A 147 -6.42 -2.02 29.41
C GLY A 147 -7.80 -2.67 29.18
N LYS A 148 -7.80 -3.89 28.64
CA LYS A 148 -8.97 -4.75 28.46
C LYS A 148 -8.64 -6.16 28.92
N ASP A 149 -9.56 -6.78 29.64
CA ASP A 149 -9.49 -8.19 30.05
C ASP A 149 -8.15 -8.58 30.72
N GLY A 150 -7.61 -7.69 31.56
CA GLY A 150 -6.35 -7.90 32.27
C GLY A 150 -5.08 -7.76 31.40
N PHE A 151 -5.19 -7.20 30.19
CA PHE A 151 -4.06 -6.90 29.31
C PHE A 151 -4.07 -5.44 28.88
N ARG A 152 -2.91 -4.77 28.99
CA ARG A 152 -2.70 -3.39 28.58
C ARG A 152 -1.44 -3.25 27.74
N LEU A 153 -1.52 -2.35 26.78
CA LEU A 153 -0.41 -1.78 26.03
C LEU A 153 -0.38 -0.28 26.34
N SER A 154 0.76 0.35 26.14
CA SER A 154 0.89 1.78 26.26
C SER A 154 0.16 2.47 25.12
N LEU A 155 -0.46 3.63 25.41
CA LEU A 155 -1.21 4.38 24.43
C LEU A 155 -0.28 4.75 23.27
N PHE A 156 -0.61 4.29 22.06
CA PHE A 156 0.19 4.51 20.84
C PHE A 156 1.67 4.11 20.95
N GLY A 157 2.02 3.18 21.85
CA GLY A 157 3.40 2.71 22.00
C GLY A 157 4.31 3.67 22.79
N PHE A 158 3.74 4.51 23.66
CA PHE A 158 4.48 5.45 24.50
C PHE A 158 5.54 4.80 25.43
N ASP A 159 5.34 3.56 25.85
CA ASP A 159 6.26 2.77 26.70
C ASP A 159 6.62 1.45 25.99
N PRO A 160 7.53 1.48 25.00
CA PRO A 160 7.93 0.30 24.23
C PRO A 160 8.45 -0.85 25.09
N ASP A 161 9.32 -0.55 26.06
CA ASP A 161 9.98 -1.59 26.85
C ASP A 161 8.99 -2.25 27.82
N GLY A 162 8.06 -1.48 28.39
CA GLY A 162 6.97 -2.04 29.17
C GLY A 162 5.97 -2.83 28.33
N ASP A 163 5.70 -2.42 27.08
CA ASP A 163 4.83 -3.17 26.17
C ASP A 163 5.42 -4.52 25.78
N HIS A 164 6.72 -4.55 25.48
CA HIS A 164 7.47 -5.79 25.28
C HIS A 164 7.35 -6.71 26.50
N TYR A 165 7.59 -6.18 27.70
CA TYR A 165 7.46 -6.93 28.95
C TYR A 165 6.05 -7.50 29.16
N ARG A 166 4.99 -6.71 28.90
CA ARG A 166 3.59 -7.15 29.07
C ARG A 166 3.19 -8.24 28.08
N LEU A 167 3.69 -8.15 26.86
CA LEU A 167 3.49 -9.18 25.84
C LEU A 167 4.21 -10.48 26.18
N THR A 168 5.46 -10.38 26.65
CA THR A 168 6.36 -11.54 26.71
C THR A 168 6.53 -12.16 28.10
N ARG A 169 6.39 -11.38 29.19
CA ARG A 169 6.80 -11.77 30.55
C ARG A 169 5.71 -11.66 31.61
N GLU A 170 4.87 -10.61 31.58
CA GLU A 170 3.92 -10.28 32.66
C GLU A 170 2.97 -11.44 33.01
N MET A 171 2.56 -12.24 32.02
CA MET A 171 1.92 -13.53 32.25
C MET A 171 2.52 -14.58 31.32
N SER A 172 3.58 -15.21 31.80
CA SER A 172 4.35 -16.20 31.04
C SER A 172 3.46 -17.30 30.46
N GLY A 173 3.65 -17.63 29.18
CA GLY A 173 2.94 -18.69 28.46
C GLY A 173 1.47 -18.43 28.13
N ARG A 174 0.89 -17.28 28.52
CA ARG A 174 -0.53 -16.97 28.25
C ARG A 174 -0.78 -16.26 26.92
N ARG A 175 0.20 -15.51 26.42
CA ARG A 175 0.04 -14.64 25.23
C ARG A 175 0.82 -15.12 24.02
N ILE A 176 2.04 -15.60 24.25
CA ILE A 176 2.96 -16.05 23.22
C ILE A 176 3.29 -17.53 23.42
N ASN A 177 3.38 -18.26 22.33
CA ASN A 177 3.86 -19.63 22.25
C ASN A 177 5.04 -19.64 21.28
N LEU A 178 6.27 -19.69 21.81
CA LEU A 178 7.48 -19.68 20.98
C LEU A 178 7.75 -21.04 20.31
N ALA A 179 7.12 -22.12 20.78
CA ALA A 179 7.21 -23.43 20.15
C ALA A 179 6.29 -23.54 18.92
N LEU A 180 5.12 -22.90 18.98
CA LEU A 180 4.15 -22.80 17.88
C LEU A 180 3.71 -21.34 17.72
N PRO A 181 4.53 -20.49 17.06
CA PRO A 181 4.28 -19.04 16.93
C PRO A 181 2.89 -18.68 16.41
N ALA A 182 2.39 -19.39 15.39
CA ALA A 182 1.07 -19.15 14.81
C ALA A 182 -0.10 -19.48 15.75
N GLU A 183 0.12 -20.35 16.75
CA GLU A 183 -0.87 -20.72 17.79
C GLU A 183 -0.73 -19.84 19.05
N SER A 184 0.07 -18.77 18.98
CA SER A 184 0.09 -17.78 20.05
C SER A 184 -1.30 -17.15 20.16
N LEU A 185 -1.84 -17.04 21.38
CA LEU A 185 -3.12 -16.36 21.61
C LEU A 185 -3.11 -14.92 21.07
N LEU A 186 -1.94 -14.28 21.09
CA LEU A 186 -1.70 -12.99 20.44
C LEU A 186 -2.03 -13.04 18.93
N VAL A 187 -1.64 -14.10 18.23
CA VAL A 187 -1.90 -14.27 16.79
C VAL A 187 -3.35 -14.69 16.56
N GLU A 188 -3.80 -15.77 17.19
CA GLU A 188 -5.13 -16.37 16.96
C GLU A 188 -6.29 -15.39 17.19
N LYS A 189 -6.20 -14.54 18.22
CA LYS A 189 -7.20 -13.49 18.47
C LYS A 189 -7.22 -12.42 17.38
N ASN A 190 -6.06 -12.04 16.85
CA ASN A 190 -5.98 -11.01 15.83
C ASN A 190 -6.50 -11.51 14.48
N VAL A 191 -6.27 -12.77 14.14
CA VAL A 191 -6.78 -13.38 12.89
C VAL A 191 -8.19 -13.94 13.01
N GLY A 192 -8.76 -13.97 14.22
CA GLY A 192 -10.14 -14.35 14.48
C GLY A 192 -10.40 -15.85 14.62
N ILE A 193 -9.36 -16.66 14.87
CA ILE A 193 -9.49 -18.10 15.17
C ILE A 193 -10.10 -18.30 16.56
N VAL A 194 -9.68 -17.48 17.53
CA VAL A 194 -10.21 -17.49 18.91
C VAL A 194 -11.04 -16.23 19.17
N PRO A 195 -12.15 -16.31 19.94
CA PRO A 195 -12.94 -15.16 20.30
C PRO A 195 -12.13 -14.02 20.91
N HIS A 196 -12.35 -12.80 20.39
CA HIS A 196 -11.71 -11.58 20.85
C HIS A 196 -12.75 -10.46 20.89
N THR A 197 -12.87 -9.78 22.03
CA THR A 197 -13.79 -8.65 22.22
C THR A 197 -13.56 -7.53 21.20
N GLY A 198 -12.31 -7.29 20.79
CA GLY A 198 -11.96 -6.32 19.74
C GLY A 198 -12.19 -6.83 18.30
N GLY A 199 -12.73 -8.04 18.15
CA GLY A 199 -12.94 -8.71 16.86
C GLY A 199 -11.64 -9.12 16.16
N LYS A 200 -11.80 -9.66 14.94
CA LYS A 200 -10.70 -9.88 14.00
C LYS A 200 -10.07 -8.54 13.63
N ARG A 201 -8.74 -8.45 13.68
CA ARG A 201 -7.98 -7.22 13.42
C ARG A 201 -7.33 -7.19 12.05
N TYR A 202 -6.93 -8.35 11.51
CA TYR A 202 -6.36 -8.46 10.17
C TYR A 202 -6.48 -9.89 9.62
N GLU A 203 -6.28 -10.04 8.31
CA GLU A 203 -6.33 -11.33 7.63
C GLU A 203 -5.14 -12.24 8.01
N PRO A 204 -5.31 -13.58 8.04
CA PRO A 204 -4.22 -14.51 8.32
C PRO A 204 -3.01 -14.37 7.40
N ASN A 205 -3.22 -14.05 6.13
CA ASN A 205 -2.16 -13.88 5.13
C ASN A 205 -1.62 -12.44 5.04
N SER A 206 -2.07 -11.52 5.90
CA SER A 206 -1.62 -10.12 5.89
C SER A 206 -0.16 -9.96 6.34
N GLU A 207 0.48 -8.89 5.86
CA GLU A 207 1.82 -8.49 6.30
C GLU A 207 1.88 -8.26 7.82
N LEU A 208 0.81 -7.73 8.42
CA LEU A 208 0.72 -7.50 9.87
C LEU A 208 0.85 -8.81 10.65
N ASN A 209 0.16 -9.85 10.20
CA ASN A 209 0.25 -11.17 10.82
C ASN A 209 1.64 -11.79 10.61
N GLN A 210 2.17 -11.74 9.38
CA GLN A 210 3.49 -12.27 9.05
C GLN A 210 4.60 -11.59 9.86
N THR A 211 4.51 -10.28 10.08
CA THR A 211 5.46 -9.52 10.92
C THR A 211 5.40 -9.99 12.37
N THR A 212 4.20 -10.18 12.91
CA THR A 212 4.02 -10.69 14.28
C THR A 212 4.57 -12.11 14.43
N ILE A 213 4.28 -13.00 13.48
CA ILE A 213 4.78 -14.38 13.48
C ILE A 213 6.30 -14.40 13.36
N ARG A 214 6.89 -13.63 12.43
CA ARG A 214 8.34 -13.52 12.27
C ARG A 214 9.03 -13.08 13.56
N TRP A 215 8.43 -12.16 14.29
CA TRP A 215 8.97 -11.71 15.59
C TRP A 215 8.94 -12.84 16.62
N LEU A 216 7.85 -13.60 16.68
CA LEU A 216 7.71 -14.75 17.56
C LEU A 216 8.68 -15.88 17.17
N GLU A 217 8.85 -16.18 15.89
CA GLU A 217 9.83 -17.15 15.36
C GLU A 217 11.26 -16.77 15.71
N ALA A 218 11.57 -15.47 15.74
CA ALA A 218 12.87 -14.95 16.20
C ALA A 218 13.06 -15.02 17.73
N GLY A 219 12.10 -15.58 18.48
CA GLY A 219 12.15 -15.68 19.94
C GLY A 219 11.60 -14.45 20.68
N ALA A 220 10.76 -13.64 20.01
CA ALA A 220 10.20 -12.40 20.53
C ALA A 220 11.26 -11.43 21.10
N PRO A 221 12.36 -11.15 20.38
CA PRO A 221 13.45 -10.32 20.90
C PRO A 221 12.95 -8.90 21.21
N ASN A 222 13.54 -8.27 22.22
CA ASN A 222 13.54 -6.81 22.30
C ASN A 222 14.70 -6.28 21.46
N ASP A 223 14.64 -5.01 21.08
CA ASP A 223 15.70 -4.38 20.30
C ASP A 223 17.02 -4.35 21.07
N VAL A 224 18.13 -4.60 20.36
CA VAL A 224 19.49 -4.55 20.91
C VAL A 224 20.16 -3.28 20.39
N GLY A 225 20.77 -2.51 21.30
CA GLY A 225 21.49 -1.29 20.95
C GLY A 225 20.58 -0.11 20.62
N GLU A 226 21.11 0.86 19.86
CA GLU A 226 20.35 2.02 19.43
C GLU A 226 19.46 1.66 18.24
N VAL A 227 18.15 1.90 18.38
CA VAL A 227 17.18 1.75 17.30
C VAL A 227 17.15 3.04 16.46
N PRO A 228 17.22 2.95 15.12
CA PRO A 228 17.10 4.12 14.26
C PRO A 228 15.84 4.94 14.55
N LYS A 229 16.02 6.24 14.74
CA LYS A 229 14.93 7.19 15.02
C LYS A 229 14.37 7.73 13.72
N VAL A 230 13.05 7.92 13.65
CA VAL A 230 12.43 8.66 12.54
C VAL A 230 12.84 10.13 12.66
N LEU A 231 13.53 10.64 11.64
CA LEU A 231 13.98 12.02 11.56
C LEU A 231 13.01 12.91 10.76
N ALA A 232 12.34 12.35 9.77
CA ALA A 232 11.36 13.06 8.95
C ALA A 232 10.30 12.10 8.40
N VAL A 233 9.12 12.63 8.13
CA VAL A 233 8.04 11.96 7.41
C VAL A 233 7.67 12.81 6.20
N GLU A 234 7.75 12.22 5.03
CA GLU A 234 7.37 12.85 3.76
C GLU A 234 6.05 12.25 3.31
N ILE A 235 5.08 13.10 3.01
CA ILE A 235 3.76 12.69 2.51
C ILE A 235 3.66 13.18 1.07
N TYR A 236 3.37 12.24 0.17
CA TYR A 236 3.34 12.51 -1.26
C TYR A 236 1.99 12.14 -1.89
N PRO A 237 1.46 12.95 -2.83
CA PRO A 237 2.00 14.24 -3.26
C PRO A 237 1.90 15.31 -2.15
N PRO A 238 2.78 16.34 -2.12
CA PRO A 238 2.77 17.36 -1.07
C PRO A 238 1.53 18.26 -1.12
N SER A 239 0.84 18.30 -2.27
CA SER A 239 -0.41 19.00 -2.47
C SER A 239 -1.23 18.32 -3.57
N ALA A 240 -2.55 18.42 -3.48
CA ALA A 240 -3.47 18.04 -4.55
C ALA A 240 -4.64 19.03 -4.57
N VAL A 241 -5.08 19.41 -5.77
CA VAL A 241 -6.32 20.16 -6.00
C VAL A 241 -7.31 19.18 -6.63
N LEU A 242 -8.29 18.77 -5.85
CA LEU A 242 -9.31 17.81 -6.28
C LEU A 242 -10.59 18.56 -6.61
N ASP A 243 -11.28 18.11 -7.66
CA ASP A 243 -12.56 18.66 -8.07
C ASP A 243 -13.59 17.53 -8.25
N GLY A 244 -14.83 17.82 -7.88
CA GLY A 244 -15.95 16.89 -7.94
C GLY A 244 -16.02 15.92 -6.76
N GLU A 245 -17.25 15.49 -6.48
CA GLU A 245 -17.55 14.46 -5.50
C GLU A 245 -16.96 13.11 -5.93
N GLY A 246 -16.36 12.38 -4.98
CA GLY A 246 -15.75 11.08 -5.25
C GLY A 246 -14.38 11.14 -5.92
N SER A 247 -13.81 12.33 -6.13
CA SER A 247 -12.42 12.47 -6.54
C SER A 247 -11.47 11.89 -5.49
N THR A 248 -10.45 11.15 -5.95
CA THR A 248 -9.50 10.46 -5.08
C THR A 248 -8.06 10.74 -5.51
N GLN A 249 -7.15 10.64 -4.55
CA GLN A 249 -5.71 10.78 -4.75
C GLN A 249 -5.01 9.71 -3.91
N GLN A 250 -4.22 8.84 -4.53
CA GLN A 250 -3.31 7.97 -3.80
C GLN A 250 -2.25 8.80 -3.08
N ILE A 251 -1.90 8.36 -1.87
CA ILE A 251 -0.81 8.92 -1.08
C ILE A 251 0.20 7.81 -0.81
N THR A 252 1.50 8.15 -0.85
CA THR A 252 2.58 7.34 -0.27
C THR A 252 3.27 8.14 0.81
N VAL A 253 3.74 7.47 1.85
CA VAL A 253 4.40 8.09 3.00
C VAL A 253 5.77 7.48 3.15
N ARG A 254 6.80 8.32 3.19
CA ARG A 254 8.19 7.89 3.36
C ARG A 254 8.74 8.41 4.68
N ALA A 255 9.18 7.50 5.54
CA ALA A 255 9.90 7.85 6.76
C ALA A 255 11.41 7.80 6.52
N LYS A 256 12.14 8.84 6.96
CA LYS A 256 13.61 8.88 6.95
C LYS A 256 14.15 8.59 8.33
N TYR A 257 15.16 7.72 8.41
CA TYR A 257 15.71 7.23 9.68
C TYR A 257 17.12 7.77 9.96
N SER A 258 17.52 7.74 11.22
CA SER A 258 18.80 8.27 11.69
C SER A 258 20.04 7.48 11.26
N ASP A 259 19.84 6.27 10.73
CA ASP A 259 20.89 5.45 10.13
C ASP A 259 21.09 5.73 8.62
N GLY A 260 20.36 6.71 8.07
CA GLY A 260 20.43 7.10 6.67
C GLY A 260 19.48 6.31 5.76
N THR A 261 18.78 5.31 6.27
CA THR A 261 17.76 4.57 5.51
C THR A 261 16.46 5.36 5.41
N ASP A 262 15.63 5.01 4.43
CA ASP A 262 14.23 5.41 4.35
C ASP A 262 13.33 4.19 4.13
N ARG A 263 12.03 4.34 4.42
CA ARG A 263 11.03 3.27 4.26
C ARG A 263 9.68 3.86 3.85
N ASP A 264 9.00 3.17 2.96
CA ASP A 264 7.57 3.38 2.68
C ASP A 264 6.72 2.79 3.84
N VAL A 265 5.89 3.62 4.49
CA VAL A 265 5.20 3.31 5.78
C VAL A 265 3.69 3.51 5.77
#